data_AF-A0A9D6L1T7-F1
#
_entry.id   AF-A0A9D6L1T7-F1
#
_cell.length_a   1.000
_cell.length_b   1.000
_cell.length_c   1.000
_cell.angle_alpha   90.00
_cell.angle_beta   90.00
_cell.angle_gamma   90.00
#
_symmetry.space_group_name_H-M   'P 1'
#
loop_
_entity.id
_entity.type
_entity.pdbx_description
1 polymer ?
#
loop_
_entity_poly.entity_id
_entity_poly.type
_entity_poly.pdbx_seq_one_letter_code
_entity_poly.pdbx_strand_id
1 'polypeptide(L)'
;MRLRNLSWVVFLVLATLLPALVGAQVAPGGPGSVPTWTSGGKDGVGTSATPESKVWFTLQGGVMTEVYYPRLDVANVRTLEFAISDGRSVWLESRDLEHT
;
A
#
# COMPACT_ATOMS: atom_id res chain seq x y z
N MET A 1 18.22 -42.99 -35.19
CA MET A 1 17.10 -42.04 -35.39
C MET A 1 16.43 -41.69 -34.05
N ARG A 2 17.14 -41.11 -33.07
CA ARG A 2 16.56 -40.84 -31.73
C ARG A 2 17.17 -39.68 -30.92
N LEU A 3 17.86 -38.73 -31.56
CA LEU A 3 18.58 -37.64 -30.86
C LEU A 3 18.07 -36.22 -31.18
N ARG A 4 17.09 -36.06 -32.09
CA ARG A 4 16.58 -34.73 -32.51
C ARG A 4 15.47 -34.16 -31.60
N ASN A 5 14.93 -34.98 -30.71
CA ASN A 5 13.72 -34.68 -29.94
C ASN A 5 14.06 -34.20 -28.51
N LEU A 6 15.29 -34.45 -28.05
CA LEU A 6 15.74 -34.14 -26.69
C LEU A 6 15.96 -32.63 -26.49
N SER A 7 16.44 -31.93 -27.52
CA SER A 7 16.65 -30.47 -27.49
C SER A 7 15.35 -29.69 -27.27
N TRP A 8 14.25 -30.11 -27.91
CA TRP A 8 12.94 -29.47 -27.75
C TRP A 8 12.32 -29.71 -26.38
N VAL A 9 12.48 -30.91 -25.81
CA VAL A 9 11.98 -31.21 -24.46
C VAL A 9 12.74 -30.42 -23.41
N VAL A 10 14.08 -30.31 -23.52
CA VAL A 10 14.88 -29.47 -22.62
C VAL A 10 14.49 -28.00 -22.75
N PHE A 11 14.26 -27.51 -23.98
CA PHE A 11 13.83 -26.12 -24.21
C PHE A 11 12.44 -25.84 -23.64
N LEU A 12 11.49 -26.76 -23.80
CA LEU A 12 10.14 -26.66 -23.24
C LEU A 12 10.18 -26.70 -21.70
N VAL A 13 10.98 -27.58 -21.11
CA VAL A 13 11.16 -27.66 -19.64
C VAL A 13 11.80 -26.37 -19.11
N LEU A 14 12.85 -25.86 -19.74
CA LEU A 14 13.47 -24.58 -19.36
C LEU A 14 12.48 -23.42 -19.47
N ALA A 15 11.72 -23.34 -20.56
CA ALA A 15 10.74 -22.29 -20.80
C ALA A 15 9.59 -22.29 -19.77
N THR A 16 9.20 -23.47 -19.26
CA THR A 16 8.18 -23.58 -18.21
C THR A 16 8.70 -23.26 -16.80
N LEU A 17 10.00 -23.45 -16.53
CA LEU A 17 10.60 -23.20 -15.21
C LEU A 17 11.12 -21.78 -15.02
N LEU A 18 11.50 -21.09 -16.11
CA LEU A 18 11.97 -19.70 -16.07
C LEU A 18 11.01 -18.71 -15.38
N PRO A 19 9.68 -18.68 -15.65
CA PRO A 19 8.78 -17.74 -14.97
C PRO A 19 8.60 -18.03 -13.48
N ALA A 20 8.86 -19.26 -13.02
CA ALA A 20 8.80 -19.61 -11.60
C ALA A 20 10.06 -19.17 -10.83
N LEU A 21 11.18 -18.92 -11.52
CA LEU A 21 12.43 -18.43 -10.92
C LEU A 21 12.50 -16.90 -10.82
N VAL A 22 11.62 -16.19 -11.53
CA VAL A 22 11.46 -14.74 -11.36
C VAL A 22 10.59 -14.50 -10.13
N GLY A 23 11.20 -14.64 -8.94
CA GLY A 23 10.60 -14.18 -7.70
C GLY A 23 10.21 -12.70 -7.81
N ALA A 24 9.17 -12.30 -7.07
CA ALA A 24 8.75 -10.90 -7.01
C ALA A 24 9.95 -10.00 -6.72
N GLN A 25 10.21 -9.03 -7.59
CA GLN A 25 11.29 -8.07 -7.38
C GLN A 25 11.00 -7.30 -6.08
N VAL A 26 11.96 -7.27 -5.16
CA VAL A 26 11.87 -6.45 -3.96
C VAL A 26 11.86 -4.98 -4.39
N ALA A 27 10.92 -4.20 -3.87
CA ALA A 27 10.86 -2.77 -4.16
C ALA A 27 12.19 -2.09 -3.78
N PRO A 28 12.77 -1.24 -4.65
CA PRO A 28 13.99 -0.53 -4.33
C PRO A 28 13.75 0.50 -3.20
N GLY A 29 14.81 0.93 -2.52
CA GLY A 29 14.73 1.97 -1.49
C GLY A 29 14.50 1.46 -0.05
N GLY A 30 14.63 0.16 0.20
CA GLY A 30 14.57 -0.40 1.56
C GLY A 30 15.68 0.16 2.47
N PRO A 31 15.40 0.44 3.76
CA PRO A 31 14.16 0.14 4.51
C PRO A 31 13.05 1.20 4.39
N GLY A 32 13.19 2.19 3.51
CA GLY A 32 12.32 3.36 3.43
C GLY A 32 12.84 4.55 4.28
N SER A 33 12.19 5.70 4.14
CA SER A 33 12.50 6.90 4.95
C SER A 33 11.96 6.78 6.37
N VAL A 34 12.58 7.48 7.32
CA VAL A 34 12.10 7.55 8.71
C VAL A 34 10.67 8.13 8.72
N PRO A 35 9.66 7.42 9.26
CA PRO A 35 8.30 7.90 9.30
C PRO A 35 8.09 9.00 10.35
N THR A 36 7.13 9.87 10.11
CA THR A 36 6.65 10.90 11.06
C THR A 36 5.16 10.70 11.35
N TRP A 37 4.64 11.30 12.41
CA TRP A 37 3.18 11.37 12.64
C TRP A 37 2.55 12.57 11.94
N THR A 38 1.24 12.51 11.72
CA THR A 38 0.51 13.65 11.15
C THR A 38 0.26 14.73 12.21
N SER A 39 -0.31 15.87 11.81
CA SER A 39 -0.60 16.95 12.75
C SER A 39 -1.64 16.52 13.79
N GLY A 40 -1.56 17.07 15.00
CA GLY A 40 -2.59 16.89 16.03
C GLY A 40 -3.87 17.70 15.77
N GLY A 41 -3.85 18.66 14.84
CA GLY A 41 -5.05 19.39 14.42
C GLY A 41 -5.92 18.49 13.56
N LYS A 42 -6.97 17.91 14.14
CA LYS A 42 -7.91 17.01 13.47
C LYS A 42 -9.22 17.73 13.16
N ASP A 43 -9.73 17.50 11.95
CA ASP A 43 -11.04 17.99 11.51
C ASP A 43 -12.17 17.11 12.07
N GLY A 44 -11.87 15.84 12.34
CA GLY A 44 -12.83 14.91 12.89
C GLY A 44 -12.19 13.66 13.50
N VAL A 45 -12.94 13.01 14.38
CA VAL A 45 -12.60 11.71 14.97
C VAL A 45 -13.85 10.84 14.99
N GLY A 46 -13.69 9.52 14.90
CA GLY A 46 -14.82 8.60 14.91
C GLY A 46 -14.50 7.19 15.37
N THR A 47 -15.51 6.51 15.87
CA THR A 47 -15.50 5.10 16.26
C THR A 47 -16.94 4.57 16.36
N SER A 48 -17.11 3.26 16.59
CA SER A 48 -18.43 2.70 16.91
C SER A 48 -18.94 3.22 18.25
N ALA A 49 -20.26 3.37 18.37
CA ALA A 49 -20.91 3.64 19.66
C ALA A 49 -20.92 2.41 20.59
N THR A 50 -20.51 1.24 20.08
CA THR A 50 -20.49 -0.03 20.79
C THR A 50 -19.06 -0.59 20.89
N PRO A 51 -18.74 -1.42 21.91
CA PRO A 51 -17.37 -1.88 22.18
C PRO A 51 -16.89 -3.06 21.32
N GLU A 52 -17.76 -3.63 20.47
CA GLU A 52 -17.43 -4.74 19.58
C GLU A 52 -16.41 -4.30 18.51
N SER A 53 -16.55 -3.08 18.00
CA SER A 53 -15.53 -2.48 17.14
C SER A 53 -14.47 -1.78 17.97
N LYS A 54 -13.22 -2.20 17.80
CA LYS A 54 -12.05 -1.62 18.48
C LYS A 54 -11.24 -0.73 17.54
N VAL A 55 -11.92 -0.05 16.63
CA VAL A 55 -11.30 0.80 15.61
C VAL A 55 -11.69 2.24 15.85
N TRP A 56 -10.71 3.11 15.93
CA TRP A 56 -10.88 4.56 15.96
C TRP A 56 -10.16 5.16 14.76
N PHE A 57 -10.72 6.20 14.15
CA PHE A 57 -10.10 6.91 13.02
C PHE A 57 -10.10 8.41 13.25
N THR A 58 -9.20 9.10 12.57
CA THR A 58 -9.06 10.55 12.58
C THR A 58 -9.04 11.09 11.15
N LEU A 59 -9.52 12.31 10.97
CA LEU A 59 -9.57 13.01 9.69
C LEU A 59 -8.82 14.34 9.80
N GLN A 60 -8.11 14.70 8.73
CA GLN A 60 -7.44 15.99 8.61
C GLN A 60 -7.24 16.30 7.12
N GLY A 61 -7.58 17.52 6.69
CA GLY A 61 -7.30 18.02 5.35
C GLY A 61 -7.84 17.10 4.25
N GLY A 62 -9.10 16.68 4.38
CA GLY A 62 -9.77 15.81 3.40
C GLY A 62 -9.35 14.34 3.42
N VAL A 63 -8.33 13.95 4.20
CA VAL A 63 -7.81 12.58 4.23
C VAL A 63 -8.00 11.90 5.59
N MET A 64 -7.95 10.56 5.59
CA MET A 64 -7.88 9.79 6.82
C MET A 64 -6.44 9.74 7.31
N THR A 65 -6.22 10.10 8.57
CA THR A 65 -4.90 10.09 9.20
C THR A 65 -4.70 8.84 10.07
N GLU A 66 -4.48 8.99 11.38
CA GLU A 66 -4.28 7.84 12.26
C GLU A 66 -5.55 6.99 12.41
N VAL A 67 -5.36 5.68 12.30
CA VAL A 67 -6.33 4.65 12.69
C VAL A 67 -5.74 3.83 13.83
N TYR A 68 -6.51 3.61 14.88
CA TYR A 68 -6.07 2.96 16.12
C TYR A 68 -6.76 1.63 16.32
N TYR A 69 -5.99 0.59 16.65
CA TYR A 69 -6.44 -0.76 16.94
C TYR A 69 -5.33 -1.59 17.65
N PRO A 70 -5.67 -2.49 18.59
CA PRO A 70 -6.98 -2.73 19.20
C PRO A 70 -7.27 -1.81 20.39
N ARG A 71 -6.36 -0.86 20.69
CA ARG A 71 -6.47 0.10 21.78
C ARG A 71 -6.26 1.51 21.22
N LEU A 72 -6.85 2.50 21.89
CA LEU A 72 -6.82 3.90 21.46
C LEU A 72 -5.41 4.52 21.47
N ASP A 73 -4.45 3.93 22.17
CA ASP A 73 -3.04 4.38 22.24
C ASP A 73 -2.13 3.67 21.22
N VAL A 74 -2.68 2.81 20.35
CA VAL A 74 -1.92 2.05 19.36
C VAL A 74 -2.35 2.48 17.96
N ALA A 75 -1.61 3.40 17.34
CA ALA A 75 -1.82 3.81 15.96
C ALA A 75 -1.21 2.81 14.98
N ASN A 76 -1.97 2.38 13.97
CA ASN A 76 -1.56 1.37 12.98
C ASN A 76 -1.48 1.92 11.56
N VAL A 77 -2.18 3.02 11.30
CA VAL A 77 -2.17 3.73 10.01
C VAL A 77 -1.68 5.15 10.26
N ARG A 78 -0.94 5.71 9.32
CA ARG A 78 -0.52 7.11 9.33
C ARG A 78 -1.42 7.98 8.47
N THR A 79 -1.65 7.55 7.23
CA THR A 79 -2.45 8.28 6.24
C THR A 79 -3.02 7.28 5.24
N LEU A 80 -4.28 7.48 4.86
CA LEU A 80 -4.92 6.87 3.71
C LEU A 80 -5.57 7.98 2.90
N GLU A 81 -5.17 8.10 1.64
CA GLU A 81 -5.61 9.15 0.74
C GLU A 81 -5.79 8.64 -0.69
N PHE A 82 -6.50 9.43 -1.49
CA PHE A 82 -6.59 9.20 -2.92
C PHE A 82 -5.43 9.85 -3.68
N ALA A 83 -5.06 9.21 -4.77
CA ALA A 83 -4.20 9.76 -5.80
C ALA A 83 -4.95 9.72 -7.14
N ILE A 84 -5.05 10.87 -7.80
CA ILE A 84 -5.75 11.01 -9.08
C ILE A 84 -4.68 11.20 -10.17
N SER A 85 -4.87 10.56 -11.32
CA SER A 85 -3.96 10.70 -12.46
C SER A 85 -4.70 10.76 -13.79
N ASP A 86 -4.18 11.59 -14.69
CA ASP A 86 -4.58 11.66 -16.10
C ASP A 86 -3.63 10.85 -17.03
N GLY A 87 -2.69 10.10 -16.44
CA GLY A 87 -1.64 9.38 -17.15
C GLY A 87 -0.39 10.22 -17.46
N ARG A 88 -0.39 11.52 -17.16
CA ARG A 88 0.76 12.43 -17.33
C ARG A 88 1.21 13.04 -16.01
N SER A 89 0.27 13.30 -15.11
CA SER A 89 0.50 13.88 -13.79
C SER A 89 -0.28 13.11 -12.73
N VAL A 90 0.15 13.27 -11.48
CA VAL A 90 -0.50 12.66 -10.32
C VAL A 90 -0.71 13.76 -9.28
N TRP A 91 -1.93 13.85 -8.78
CA TRP A 91 -2.33 14.75 -7.71
C TRP A 91 -2.70 13.92 -6.49
N LEU A 92 -2.20 14.33 -5.32
CA LEU A 92 -2.55 13.70 -4.05
C LEU A 92 -3.57 14.56 -3.32
N GLU A 93 -4.55 13.91 -2.70
CA GLU A 93 -5.59 14.58 -1.90
C GLU A 93 -4.97 15.54 -0.88
N SER A 94 -4.00 15.08 -0.09
CA SER A 94 -3.41 15.88 0.99
C SER A 94 -2.56 17.07 0.55
N ARG A 95 -2.16 17.12 -0.73
CA ARG A 95 -1.17 18.09 -1.24
C ARG A 95 -1.78 19.08 -2.22
N ASP A 96 -2.64 18.59 -3.10
CA ASP A 96 -3.02 19.29 -4.32
C ASP A 96 -4.52 19.63 -4.37
N LEU A 97 -5.32 19.14 -3.41
CA LEU A 97 -6.76 19.40 -3.34
C LEU A 97 -7.11 20.33 -2.17
N GLU A 98 -8.23 21.03 -2.33
CA GLU A 98 -8.72 22.04 -1.38
C GLU A 98 -9.98 21.51 -0.67
N HIS A 99 -10.02 21.72 0.65
CA HIS A 99 -11.09 21.24 1.52
C HIS A 99 -11.61 22.41 2.36
N THR A 100 -12.82 22.88 2.06
CA THR A 100 -13.51 24.00 2.73
C THR A 100 -14.50 23.55 3.78
#